data_AF-A0A2E0UG08-F1
#
_entry.id   AF-A0A2E0UG08-F1
#
_cell.length_a   1.000
_cell.length_b   1.000
_cell.length_c   1.000
_cell.angle_alpha   90.00
_cell.angle_beta   90.00
_cell.angle_gamma   90.00
#
_symmetry.space_group_name_H-M   'P 1'
#
loop_
_entity.id
_entity.type
_entity.pdbx_description
1 polymer ?
#
loop_
_entity_poly.entity_id
_entity_poly.type
_entity_poly.pdbx_seq_one_letter_code
_entity_poly.pdbx_strand_id
1 'polypeptide(L)'
;MDTSDIRAQIRAVITNPTDERGVSALVRTCISLSHAIVERNKAKYLHVASRAGYSLEDMAVLAIQNLFIPRFQKPCYEIVRFFADRIETETDAELTISLRRIIHKKTSQILPEIIGENSPDSRKLYRVIYEFMHANPDWNSAEIFNDTVYFTVSKEEAQLQKPAMPLESSVNALLSEIDGVSSTPELIRTAFTLLQNQEQYRKAWSMLDLISILREYYLHVNYLEQVPPAIEADQSVSSDIEDQLEASLESLRTDIFPRYLRKDKLTEADCARVEAAARAMLRDIVENQLGNLFEYYEDQHPHVSYDEYRRNGRIQFEYIMRLVKDDFRGRISQKVLS
;
A
#
# COMPACT_ATOMS: atom_id res chain seq x y z
N MET A 1 -31.08 -9.19 8.97
CA MET A 1 -31.29 -9.25 7.51
C MET A 1 -32.14 -10.45 7.23
N ASP A 2 -33.31 -10.24 6.64
CA ASP A 2 -34.20 -11.31 6.20
C ASP A 2 -33.59 -11.97 4.96
N THR A 3 -33.29 -13.27 5.02
CA THR A 3 -32.63 -14.01 3.93
C THR A 3 -33.55 -14.20 2.72
N SER A 4 -34.86 -14.08 2.91
CA SER A 4 -35.86 -14.24 1.84
C SER A 4 -35.79 -13.17 0.75
N ASP A 5 -35.15 -12.02 1.02
CA ASP A 5 -35.06 -10.89 0.09
C ASP A 5 -33.89 -11.05 -0.92
N ILE A 6 -32.82 -11.79 -0.56
CA ILE A 6 -31.61 -11.87 -1.40
C ILE A 6 -31.87 -12.59 -2.74
N ARG A 7 -32.64 -13.68 -2.75
CA ARG A 7 -32.97 -14.37 -4.01
C ARG A 7 -33.76 -13.44 -4.93
N ALA A 8 -34.75 -12.72 -4.38
CA ALA A 8 -35.57 -11.80 -5.16
C ALA A 8 -34.71 -10.68 -5.77
N GLN A 9 -33.81 -10.09 -4.99
CA GLN A 9 -32.86 -9.07 -5.45
C GLN A 9 -31.92 -9.58 -6.54
N ILE A 10 -31.29 -10.75 -6.36
CA ILE A 10 -30.41 -11.34 -7.38
C ILE A 10 -31.20 -11.68 -8.64
N ARG A 11 -32.37 -12.31 -8.50
CA ARG A 11 -33.23 -12.67 -9.64
C ARG A 11 -33.67 -11.44 -10.41
N ALA A 12 -34.06 -10.35 -9.75
CA ALA A 12 -34.41 -9.09 -10.40
C ALA A 12 -33.26 -8.54 -11.26
N VAL A 13 -32.02 -8.59 -10.74
CA VAL A 13 -30.83 -8.16 -11.49
C VAL A 13 -30.50 -9.10 -12.65
N ILE A 14 -30.75 -10.41 -12.52
CA ILE A 14 -30.54 -11.38 -13.61
C ILE A 14 -31.57 -11.18 -14.74
N THR A 15 -32.85 -11.02 -14.40
CA THR A 15 -33.93 -10.90 -15.40
C THR A 15 -34.01 -9.51 -16.03
N ASN A 16 -33.77 -8.45 -15.25
CA ASN A 16 -33.78 -7.08 -15.74
C ASN A 16 -32.65 -6.26 -15.07
N PRO A 17 -31.41 -6.36 -15.56
CA PRO A 17 -30.26 -5.65 -14.97
C PRO A 17 -30.35 -4.12 -15.11
N THR A 18 -31.34 -3.59 -15.84
CA THR A 18 -31.64 -2.16 -15.96
C THR A 18 -32.72 -1.66 -15.01
N ASP A 19 -33.37 -2.54 -14.24
CA ASP A 19 -34.32 -2.11 -13.21
C ASP A 19 -33.59 -1.44 -12.04
N GLU A 20 -33.69 -0.11 -11.97
CA GLU A 20 -33.05 0.70 -10.94
C GLU A 20 -33.44 0.27 -9.52
N ARG A 21 -34.69 -0.18 -9.31
CA ARG A 21 -35.16 -0.57 -7.97
C ARG A 21 -34.52 -1.88 -7.52
N GLY A 22 -34.56 -2.92 -8.36
CA GLY A 22 -33.92 -4.20 -8.07
C GLY A 22 -32.40 -4.07 -7.89
N VAL A 23 -31.74 -3.32 -8.77
CA VAL A 23 -30.30 -3.05 -8.68
C VAL A 23 -29.97 -2.28 -7.40
N SER A 24 -30.72 -1.21 -7.08
CA SER A 24 -30.47 -0.40 -5.87
C SER A 24 -30.62 -1.20 -4.59
N ALA A 25 -31.62 -2.10 -4.52
CA ALA A 25 -31.81 -2.98 -3.36
C ALA A 25 -30.60 -3.91 -3.18
N LEU A 26 -30.15 -4.57 -4.26
CA LEU A 26 -28.99 -5.45 -4.22
C LEU A 26 -27.71 -4.67 -3.87
N VAL A 27 -27.50 -3.47 -4.42
CA VAL A 27 -26.35 -2.61 -4.11
C VAL A 27 -26.32 -2.30 -2.61
N ARG A 28 -27.43 -1.87 -2.01
CA ARG A 28 -27.49 -1.58 -0.57
C ARG A 28 -27.17 -2.81 0.28
N THR A 29 -27.69 -3.98 -0.09
CA THR A 29 -27.35 -5.26 0.55
C THR A 29 -25.85 -5.54 0.47
N CYS A 30 -25.25 -5.39 -0.72
CA CYS A 30 -23.82 -5.58 -0.94
C CYS A 30 -22.95 -4.59 -0.17
N ILE A 31 -23.34 -3.30 -0.10
CA ILE A 31 -22.64 -2.28 0.70
C ILE A 31 -22.68 -2.67 2.17
N SER A 32 -23.86 -3.04 2.70
CA SER A 32 -23.99 -3.45 4.10
C SER A 32 -23.10 -4.66 4.43
N LEU A 33 -23.06 -5.67 3.55
CA LEU A 33 -22.19 -6.83 3.70
C LEU A 33 -20.70 -6.45 3.63
N SER A 34 -20.31 -5.61 2.66
CA SER A 34 -18.92 -5.16 2.52
C SER A 34 -18.50 -4.31 3.72
N HIS A 35 -19.35 -3.39 4.17
CA HIS A 35 -19.12 -2.56 5.34
C HIS A 35 -18.85 -3.41 6.58
N ALA A 36 -19.65 -4.45 6.84
CA ALA A 36 -19.39 -5.38 7.95
C ALA A 36 -18.01 -6.08 7.85
N ILE A 37 -17.55 -6.39 6.64
CA ILE A 37 -16.23 -6.99 6.40
C ILE A 37 -15.11 -5.97 6.64
N VAL A 38 -15.29 -4.74 6.15
CA VAL A 38 -14.33 -3.64 6.34
C VAL A 38 -14.24 -3.27 7.83
N GLU A 39 -15.36 -3.12 8.52
CA GLU A 39 -15.46 -2.87 9.98
C GLU A 39 -14.71 -3.96 10.78
N ARG A 40 -14.94 -5.23 10.46
CA ARG A 40 -14.26 -6.35 11.13
C ARG A 40 -12.74 -6.27 10.96
N ASN A 41 -12.26 -5.74 9.84
CA ASN A 41 -10.85 -5.57 9.57
C ASN A 41 -10.34 -4.14 9.81
N LYS A 42 -11.11 -3.28 10.49
CA LYS A 42 -10.75 -1.87 10.67
C LYS A 42 -9.37 -1.68 11.31
N ALA A 43 -8.99 -2.53 12.26
CA ALA A 43 -7.67 -2.45 12.89
C ALA A 43 -6.54 -2.60 11.87
N LYS A 44 -6.75 -3.39 10.82
CA LYS A 44 -5.78 -3.60 9.74
C LYS A 44 -5.71 -2.42 8.77
N TYR A 45 -6.84 -1.75 8.49
CA TYR A 45 -6.94 -0.83 7.35
C TYR A 45 -7.23 0.63 7.70
N LEU A 46 -7.82 0.91 8.88
CA LEU A 46 -8.32 2.23 9.25
C LEU A 46 -7.22 3.29 9.23
N HIS A 47 -6.02 2.97 9.73
CA HIS A 47 -4.90 3.92 9.77
C HIS A 47 -4.38 4.29 8.37
N VAL A 48 -4.46 3.37 7.40
CA VAL A 48 -4.06 3.65 6.01
C VAL A 48 -5.17 4.39 5.27
N ALA A 49 -6.41 3.95 5.44
CA ALA A 49 -7.57 4.53 4.80
C ALA A 49 -7.86 5.96 5.27
N SER A 50 -7.69 6.25 6.57
CA SER A 50 -7.87 7.60 7.11
C SER A 50 -6.83 8.58 6.55
N ARG A 51 -5.57 8.14 6.42
CA ARG A 51 -4.49 8.90 5.76
C ARG A 51 -4.78 9.16 4.28
N ALA A 52 -5.55 8.29 3.65
CA ALA A 52 -6.01 8.41 2.27
C ALA A 52 -7.26 9.29 2.09
N GLY A 53 -7.85 9.77 3.19
CA GLY A 53 -9.13 10.48 3.15
C GLY A 53 -10.35 9.59 2.90
N TYR A 54 -10.22 8.27 2.97
CA TYR A 54 -11.34 7.34 2.80
C TYR A 54 -11.99 7.01 4.14
N SER A 55 -13.32 7.10 4.19
CA SER A 55 -14.13 6.52 5.26
C SER A 55 -14.25 4.99 5.10
N LEU A 56 -14.72 4.30 6.15
CA LEU A 56 -15.04 2.87 6.05
C LEU A 56 -16.15 2.60 5.01
N GLU A 57 -17.07 3.55 4.86
CA GLU A 57 -18.14 3.50 3.88
C GLU A 57 -17.59 3.62 2.46
N ASP A 58 -16.68 4.56 2.22
CA ASP A 58 -16.01 4.70 0.91
C ASP A 58 -15.28 3.42 0.52
N MET A 59 -14.55 2.81 1.46
CA MET A 59 -13.88 1.53 1.23
C MET A 59 -14.86 0.40 0.90
N ALA A 60 -16.01 0.34 1.58
CA ALA A 60 -17.03 -0.67 1.32
C ALA A 60 -17.68 -0.50 -0.06
N VAL A 61 -17.93 0.75 -0.48
CA VAL A 61 -18.44 1.06 -1.82
C VAL A 61 -17.40 0.71 -2.89
N LEU A 62 -16.15 1.15 -2.72
CA LEU A 62 -15.05 0.86 -3.64
C LEU A 62 -14.81 -0.64 -3.81
N ALA A 63 -14.94 -1.42 -2.74
CA ALA A 63 -14.79 -2.87 -2.77
C ALA A 63 -15.78 -3.55 -3.71
N ILE A 64 -17.02 -3.10 -3.74
CA ILE A 64 -18.08 -3.77 -4.49
C ILE A 64 -18.34 -3.13 -5.85
N GLN A 65 -17.84 -1.92 -6.13
CA GLN A 65 -18.19 -1.16 -7.34
C GLN A 65 -18.00 -1.99 -8.62
N ASN A 66 -16.92 -2.77 -8.67
CA ASN A 66 -16.56 -3.62 -9.81
C ASN A 66 -17.58 -4.73 -10.11
N LEU A 67 -18.48 -5.04 -9.17
CA LEU A 67 -19.58 -5.98 -9.39
C LEU A 67 -20.72 -5.36 -10.21
N PHE A 68 -20.85 -4.04 -10.17
CA PHE A 68 -21.97 -3.29 -10.75
C PHE A 68 -21.56 -2.48 -11.98
N ILE A 69 -20.26 -2.21 -12.18
CA ILE A 69 -19.75 -1.54 -13.38
C ILE A 69 -20.18 -2.31 -14.65
N PRO A 70 -20.82 -1.64 -15.62
CA PRO A 70 -21.22 -2.28 -16.87
C PRO A 70 -20.03 -2.84 -17.63
N ARG A 71 -20.14 -4.08 -18.12
CA ARG A 71 -19.19 -4.67 -19.07
C ARG A 71 -19.92 -5.14 -20.30
N PHE A 72 -19.38 -4.83 -21.48
CA PHE A 72 -20.02 -5.17 -22.76
C PHE A 72 -21.46 -4.66 -22.84
N GLN A 73 -21.72 -3.45 -22.34
CA GLN A 73 -23.05 -2.82 -22.23
C GLN A 73 -24.05 -3.57 -21.31
N LYS A 74 -23.58 -4.55 -20.51
CA LYS A 74 -24.40 -5.27 -19.54
C LYS A 74 -24.11 -4.75 -18.12
N PRO A 75 -25.06 -4.05 -17.46
CA PRO A 75 -24.93 -3.71 -16.04
C PRO A 75 -24.87 -4.99 -15.20
N CYS A 76 -24.19 -4.92 -14.04
CA CYS A 76 -24.08 -6.04 -13.11
C CYS A 76 -23.51 -7.34 -13.70
N TYR A 77 -22.69 -7.25 -14.77
CA TYR A 77 -22.19 -8.41 -15.52
C TYR A 77 -21.59 -9.51 -14.64
N GLU A 78 -20.79 -9.14 -13.63
CA GLU A 78 -20.14 -10.10 -12.74
C GLU A 78 -21.15 -10.84 -11.84
N ILE A 79 -22.18 -10.15 -11.34
CA ILE A 79 -23.26 -10.75 -10.54
C ILE A 79 -24.06 -11.73 -11.42
N VAL A 80 -24.48 -11.28 -12.61
CA VAL A 80 -25.27 -12.11 -13.54
C VAL A 80 -24.49 -13.35 -13.92
N ARG A 81 -23.22 -13.20 -14.31
CA ARG A 81 -22.35 -14.33 -14.66
C ARG A 81 -22.17 -15.30 -13.49
N PHE A 82 -22.01 -14.81 -12.27
CA PHE A 82 -21.74 -15.65 -11.12
C PHE A 82 -22.98 -16.45 -10.66
N PHE A 83 -24.18 -15.85 -10.75
CA PHE A 83 -25.41 -16.43 -10.21
C PHE A 83 -26.36 -17.05 -11.24
N ALA A 84 -26.14 -16.87 -12.55
CA ALA A 84 -27.04 -17.35 -13.60
C ALA A 84 -27.45 -18.83 -13.43
N ASP A 85 -26.50 -19.72 -13.16
CA ASP A 85 -26.76 -21.16 -13.04
C ASP A 85 -27.09 -21.60 -11.60
N ARG A 86 -26.92 -20.68 -10.63
CA ARG A 86 -27.08 -20.94 -9.19
C ARG A 86 -28.45 -20.53 -8.67
N ILE A 87 -29.06 -19.52 -9.29
CA ILE A 87 -30.28 -18.88 -8.77
C ILE A 87 -31.48 -19.83 -8.68
N GLU A 88 -31.51 -20.88 -9.50
CA GLU A 88 -32.57 -21.90 -9.49
C GLU A 88 -32.19 -23.16 -8.71
N THR A 89 -30.88 -23.39 -8.48
CA THR A 89 -30.37 -24.65 -7.91
C THR A 89 -29.96 -24.53 -6.44
N GLU A 90 -29.44 -23.37 -6.02
CA GLU A 90 -29.04 -23.10 -4.64
C GLU A 90 -30.26 -22.64 -3.80
N THR A 91 -30.28 -23.01 -2.52
CA THR A 91 -31.21 -22.52 -1.49
C THR A 91 -30.92 -21.05 -1.12
N ASP A 92 -31.85 -20.37 -0.43
CA ASP A 92 -31.64 -18.95 -0.03
C ASP A 92 -30.42 -18.78 0.90
N ALA A 93 -30.18 -19.76 1.76
CA ALA A 93 -29.02 -19.78 2.64
C ALA A 93 -27.72 -19.92 1.84
N GLU A 94 -27.69 -20.81 0.85
CA GLU A 94 -26.53 -21.00 -0.03
C GLU A 94 -26.26 -19.77 -0.88
N LEU A 95 -27.29 -19.15 -1.48
CA LEU A 95 -27.16 -17.90 -2.23
C LEU A 95 -26.60 -16.78 -1.36
N THR A 96 -27.06 -16.67 -0.11
CA THR A 96 -26.55 -15.70 0.86
C THR A 96 -25.07 -15.94 1.16
N ILE A 97 -24.66 -17.20 1.34
CA ILE A 97 -23.25 -17.58 1.56
C ILE A 97 -22.41 -17.26 0.32
N SER A 98 -22.90 -17.60 -0.87
CA SER A 98 -22.28 -17.31 -2.16
C SER A 98 -22.09 -15.80 -2.37
N LEU A 99 -23.10 -14.99 -2.05
CA LEU A 99 -23.01 -13.52 -2.13
C LEU A 99 -21.99 -12.96 -1.14
N ARG A 100 -21.99 -13.43 0.11
CA ARG A 100 -20.98 -13.03 1.10
C ARG A 100 -19.57 -13.39 0.64
N ARG A 101 -19.37 -14.56 0.03
CA ARG A 101 -18.07 -14.99 -0.50
C ARG A 101 -17.55 -14.07 -1.60
N ILE A 102 -18.38 -13.73 -2.59
CA ILE A 102 -17.92 -12.84 -3.68
C ILE A 102 -17.64 -11.43 -3.16
N ILE A 103 -18.48 -10.90 -2.26
CA ILE A 103 -18.28 -9.58 -1.64
C ILE A 103 -16.99 -9.57 -0.81
N HIS A 104 -16.75 -10.64 -0.05
CA HIS A 104 -15.51 -10.79 0.70
C HIS A 104 -14.30 -10.81 -0.21
N LYS A 105 -14.30 -11.66 -1.24
CA LYS A 105 -13.22 -11.75 -2.21
C LYS A 105 -12.90 -10.39 -2.83
N LYS A 106 -13.94 -9.64 -3.25
CA LYS A 106 -13.78 -8.31 -3.83
C LYS A 106 -13.23 -7.29 -2.84
N THR A 107 -13.71 -7.33 -1.59
CA THR A 107 -13.21 -6.48 -0.50
C THR A 107 -11.73 -6.77 -0.22
N SER A 108 -11.34 -8.04 -0.09
CA SER A 108 -9.93 -8.42 0.11
C SER A 108 -9.02 -8.04 -1.06
N GLN A 109 -9.55 -7.97 -2.29
CA GLN A 109 -8.79 -7.56 -3.48
C GLN A 109 -8.58 -6.05 -3.55
N ILE A 110 -9.63 -5.25 -3.27
CA ILE A 110 -9.55 -3.79 -3.38
C ILE A 110 -8.68 -3.18 -2.29
N LEU A 111 -8.66 -3.78 -1.10
CA LEU A 111 -8.04 -3.15 0.07
C LEU A 111 -6.53 -2.92 -0.14
N PRO A 112 -5.74 -3.87 -0.65
CA PRO A 112 -4.37 -3.62 -1.08
C PRO A 112 -4.24 -2.52 -2.16
N GLU A 113 -5.21 -2.39 -3.07
CA GLU A 113 -5.19 -1.34 -4.10
C GLU A 113 -5.40 0.05 -3.51
N ILE A 114 -6.36 0.19 -2.57
CA ILE A 114 -6.63 1.43 -1.81
C ILE A 114 -5.42 1.81 -0.96
N ILE A 115 -4.76 0.84 -0.33
CA ILE A 115 -3.49 1.02 0.39
C ILE A 115 -2.39 1.49 -0.59
N GLY A 116 -2.33 0.87 -1.77
CA GLY A 116 -1.36 1.19 -2.81
C GLY A 116 -1.56 2.56 -3.48
N GLU A 117 -2.75 3.17 -3.40
CA GLU A 117 -2.98 4.53 -3.89
C GLU A 117 -2.19 5.59 -3.10
N ASN A 118 -1.89 5.30 -1.83
CA ASN A 118 -1.29 6.25 -0.89
C ASN A 118 0.17 5.93 -0.56
N SER A 119 0.63 4.74 -0.92
CA SER A 119 2.03 4.36 -0.88
C SER A 119 2.41 3.71 -2.22
N PRO A 120 3.05 4.48 -3.13
CA PRO A 120 3.59 3.95 -4.38
C PRO A 120 4.46 2.69 -4.15
N ASP A 121 5.19 2.67 -3.04
CA ASP A 121 6.00 1.53 -2.61
C ASP A 121 5.17 0.31 -2.26
N SER A 122 4.06 0.47 -1.51
CA SER A 122 3.15 -0.64 -1.19
C SER A 122 2.48 -1.21 -2.44
N ARG A 123 2.10 -0.37 -3.41
CA ARG A 123 1.55 -0.81 -4.70
C ARG A 123 2.58 -1.58 -5.51
N LYS A 124 3.82 -1.08 -5.55
CA LYS A 124 4.95 -1.74 -6.21
C LYS A 124 5.23 -3.10 -5.57
N LEU A 125 5.30 -3.16 -4.24
CA LEU A 125 5.49 -4.42 -3.50
C LEU A 125 4.35 -5.40 -3.77
N TYR A 126 3.09 -4.97 -3.68
CA TYR A 126 1.94 -5.83 -3.99
C TYR A 126 2.07 -6.45 -5.38
N ARG A 127 2.34 -5.63 -6.40
CA ARG A 127 2.48 -6.09 -7.78
C ARG A 127 3.61 -7.10 -7.92
N VAL A 128 4.77 -6.80 -7.35
CA VAL A 128 5.96 -7.67 -7.41
C VAL A 128 5.69 -9.00 -6.69
N ILE A 129 5.09 -8.98 -5.50
CA ILE A 129 4.76 -10.21 -4.75
C ILE A 129 3.72 -11.02 -5.54
N TYR A 130 2.68 -10.38 -6.04
CA TYR A 130 1.62 -11.04 -6.82
C TYR A 130 2.16 -11.72 -8.08
N GLU A 131 2.91 -10.98 -8.90
CA GLU A 131 3.55 -11.48 -10.12
C GLU A 131 4.51 -12.62 -9.79
N PHE A 132 5.31 -12.47 -8.72
CA PHE A 132 6.23 -13.50 -8.26
C PHE A 132 5.48 -14.79 -7.85
N MET A 133 4.47 -14.71 -6.99
CA MET A 133 3.72 -15.90 -6.55
C MET A 133 3.03 -16.63 -7.69
N HIS A 134 2.45 -15.90 -8.67
CA HIS A 134 1.73 -16.53 -9.78
C HIS A 134 2.67 -17.08 -10.85
N ALA A 135 3.92 -16.59 -10.92
CA ALA A 135 4.93 -17.10 -11.86
C ALA A 135 5.66 -18.35 -11.34
N ASN A 136 5.61 -18.66 -10.04
CA ASN A 136 6.32 -19.79 -9.45
C ASN A 136 5.34 -20.95 -9.14
N PRO A 137 5.40 -22.08 -9.86
CA PRO A 137 4.45 -23.19 -9.70
C PRO A 137 4.58 -23.92 -8.36
N ASP A 138 5.70 -23.79 -7.66
CA ASP A 138 5.94 -24.40 -6.34
C ASP A 138 5.17 -23.71 -5.21
N TRP A 139 4.46 -22.62 -5.53
CA TRP A 139 3.71 -21.82 -4.57
C TRP A 139 2.25 -22.25 -4.55
N ASN A 140 1.82 -22.74 -3.40
CA ASN A 140 0.45 -23.13 -3.14
C ASN A 140 -0.31 -21.99 -2.46
N SER A 141 -1.63 -22.02 -2.56
CA SER A 141 -2.51 -21.10 -1.83
C SER A 141 -3.71 -21.80 -1.22
N ALA A 142 -4.22 -21.25 -0.12
CA ALA A 142 -5.42 -21.72 0.55
C ALA A 142 -6.20 -20.53 1.15
N GLU A 143 -7.52 -20.68 1.26
CA GLU A 143 -8.37 -19.73 1.97
C GLU A 143 -8.44 -20.08 3.47
N ILE A 144 -8.07 -19.13 4.33
CA ILE A 144 -8.12 -19.24 5.79
C ILE A 144 -8.83 -18.01 6.35
N PHE A 145 -9.91 -18.21 7.12
CA PHE A 145 -10.68 -17.11 7.73
C PHE A 145 -11.00 -15.98 6.73
N ASN A 146 -11.24 -16.37 5.47
CA ASN A 146 -11.50 -15.52 4.30
C ASN A 146 -10.31 -14.70 3.77
N ASP A 147 -9.09 -15.01 4.17
CA ASP A 147 -7.87 -14.47 3.57
C ASP A 147 -7.20 -15.54 2.70
N THR A 148 -6.55 -15.12 1.62
CA THR A 148 -5.74 -16.03 0.80
C THR A 148 -4.32 -16.03 1.36
N VAL A 149 -3.91 -17.18 1.88
CA VAL A 149 -2.53 -17.40 2.31
C VAL A 149 -1.77 -18.20 1.28
N TYR A 150 -0.47 -17.96 1.21
CA TYR A 150 0.48 -18.63 0.33
C TYR A 150 1.46 -19.44 1.15
N PHE A 151 1.94 -20.55 0.60
CA PHE A 151 2.89 -21.46 1.23
C PHE A 151 3.64 -22.30 0.17
N THR A 152 4.86 -22.73 0.49
CA THR A 152 5.76 -23.44 -0.43
C THR A 152 5.90 -24.94 -0.12
N VAL A 153 5.07 -25.45 0.81
CA VAL A 153 5.08 -26.84 1.28
C VAL A 153 3.73 -27.50 0.97
N SER A 154 3.52 -28.77 1.36
CA SER A 154 2.19 -29.37 1.28
C SER A 154 1.20 -28.65 2.22
N LYS A 155 -0.10 -28.77 1.96
CA LYS A 155 -1.13 -28.10 2.78
C LYS A 155 -1.11 -28.58 4.24
N GLU A 156 -0.79 -29.86 4.44
CA GLU A 156 -0.66 -30.49 5.75
C GLU A 156 0.57 -29.95 6.49
N GLU A 157 1.71 -29.84 5.82
CA GLU A 157 2.94 -29.25 6.37
C GLU A 157 2.82 -27.75 6.63
N ALA A 158 1.94 -27.05 5.90
CA ALA A 158 1.69 -25.63 6.10
C ALA A 158 1.09 -25.32 7.48
N GLN A 159 0.54 -26.33 8.17
CA GLN A 159 0.04 -26.25 9.54
C GLN A 159 -0.89 -25.05 9.75
N LEU A 160 -1.86 -24.89 8.85
CA LEU A 160 -2.76 -23.73 8.73
C LEU A 160 -3.58 -23.42 10.01
N GLN A 161 -3.66 -24.39 10.92
CA GLN A 161 -4.29 -24.26 12.25
C GLN A 161 -3.43 -23.49 13.28
N LYS A 162 -2.12 -23.35 13.05
CA LYS A 162 -1.21 -22.63 13.95
C LYS A 162 -1.35 -21.10 13.79
N PRO A 163 -0.95 -20.31 14.79
CA PRO A 163 -0.96 -18.86 14.68
C PRO A 163 0.00 -18.38 13.57
N ALA A 164 -0.29 -17.21 13.01
CA ALA A 164 0.64 -16.49 12.14
C ALA A 164 1.89 -16.07 12.94
N MET A 165 3.05 -16.06 12.29
CA MET A 165 4.26 -15.49 12.89
C MET A 165 4.03 -13.98 13.11
N PRO A 166 4.31 -13.44 14.31
CA PRO A 166 4.22 -12.01 14.56
C PRO A 166 5.13 -11.21 13.61
N LEU A 167 4.65 -10.04 13.17
CA LEU A 167 5.37 -9.17 12.23
C LEU A 167 6.82 -8.90 12.69
N GLU A 168 6.99 -8.45 13.94
CA GLU A 168 8.31 -8.16 14.52
C GLU A 168 9.24 -9.37 14.47
N SER A 169 8.73 -10.56 14.84
CA SER A 169 9.51 -11.79 14.77
C SER A 169 9.90 -12.14 13.33
N SER A 170 9.00 -11.96 12.36
CA SER A 170 9.28 -12.22 10.94
C SER A 170 10.35 -11.26 10.40
N VAL A 171 10.27 -9.99 10.76
CA VAL A 171 11.23 -8.95 10.33
C VAL A 171 12.59 -9.20 10.94
N ASN A 172 12.66 -9.48 12.25
CA ASN A 172 13.92 -9.77 12.93
C ASN A 172 14.60 -11.02 12.36
N ALA A 173 13.83 -12.07 12.05
CA ALA A 173 14.37 -13.27 11.41
C ALA A 173 14.94 -12.99 10.01
N LEU A 174 14.28 -12.13 9.23
CA LEU A 174 14.77 -11.70 7.91
C LEU A 174 16.05 -10.85 8.02
N LEU A 175 16.08 -9.90 8.95
CA LEU A 175 17.25 -9.06 9.20
C LEU A 175 18.47 -9.86 9.67
N SER A 176 18.26 -10.97 10.40
CA SER A 176 19.36 -11.84 10.84
C SER A 176 19.92 -12.75 9.75
N GLU A 177 19.14 -13.02 8.70
CA GLU A 177 19.52 -13.97 7.63
C GLU A 177 20.10 -13.24 6.41
N ILE A 178 19.78 -11.96 6.22
CA ILE A 178 20.10 -11.21 5.00
C ILE A 178 20.97 -10.01 5.34
N ASP A 179 22.21 -10.05 4.86
CA ASP A 179 23.14 -8.93 4.94
C ASP A 179 22.83 -7.90 3.83
N GLY A 180 22.29 -6.75 4.21
CA GLY A 180 22.09 -5.60 3.32
C GLY A 180 20.83 -5.66 2.43
N VAL A 181 20.83 -4.90 1.33
CA VAL A 181 19.64 -4.76 0.45
C VAL A 181 19.51 -5.93 -0.52
N SER A 182 18.56 -6.82 -0.26
CA SER A 182 18.16 -7.89 -1.22
C SER A 182 16.99 -7.49 -2.11
N SER A 183 16.90 -8.16 -3.27
CA SER A 183 15.77 -8.02 -4.18
C SER A 183 14.47 -8.56 -3.56
N THR A 184 13.33 -7.95 -3.87
CA THR A 184 12.03 -8.39 -3.31
C THR A 184 11.73 -9.88 -3.55
N PRO A 185 11.97 -10.48 -4.75
CA PRO A 185 11.81 -11.92 -4.96
C PRO A 185 12.68 -12.79 -4.05
N GLU A 186 13.91 -12.38 -3.80
CA GLU A 186 14.84 -13.08 -2.91
C GLU A 186 14.38 -12.99 -1.46
N LEU A 187 13.99 -11.79 -1.00
CA LEU A 187 13.39 -11.59 0.32
C LEU A 187 12.18 -12.49 0.54
N ILE A 188 11.29 -12.58 -0.46
CA ILE A 188 10.12 -13.46 -0.40
C ILE A 188 10.55 -14.92 -0.24
N ARG A 189 11.54 -15.40 -1.01
CA ARG A 189 12.05 -16.78 -0.88
C ARG A 189 12.65 -17.02 0.51
N THR A 190 13.54 -16.14 0.96
CA THR A 190 14.18 -16.25 2.25
C THR A 190 13.17 -16.22 3.40
N ALA A 191 12.17 -15.34 3.31
CA ALA A 191 11.09 -15.28 4.29
C ALA A 191 10.40 -16.64 4.42
N PHE A 192 10.01 -17.26 3.31
CA PHE A 192 9.32 -18.56 3.35
C PHE A 192 10.23 -19.68 3.83
N THR A 193 11.52 -19.66 3.49
CA THR A 193 12.51 -20.60 4.03
C THR A 193 12.65 -20.46 5.55
N LEU A 194 12.74 -19.24 6.07
CA LEU A 194 12.80 -18.98 7.51
C LEU A 194 11.54 -19.50 8.20
N LEU A 195 10.37 -19.23 7.62
CA LEU A 195 9.10 -19.68 8.16
C LEU A 195 8.99 -21.21 8.22
N GLN A 196 9.62 -21.93 7.28
CA GLN A 196 9.63 -23.40 7.30
C GLN A 196 10.33 -23.97 8.54
N ASN A 197 11.29 -23.23 9.10
CA ASN A 197 12.07 -23.63 10.28
C ASN A 197 11.40 -23.23 11.60
N GLN A 198 10.27 -22.52 11.57
CA GLN A 198 9.56 -22.08 12.77
C GLN A 198 8.39 -23.02 13.10
N GLU A 199 8.63 -24.00 13.97
CA GLU A 199 7.60 -25.00 14.31
C GLU A 199 6.40 -24.42 15.05
N GLN A 200 6.53 -23.32 15.76
CA GLN A 200 5.46 -22.73 16.56
C GLN A 200 4.41 -21.95 15.74
N TYR A 201 4.69 -21.66 14.48
CA TYR A 201 3.83 -20.86 13.60
C TYR A 201 3.32 -21.66 12.41
N ARG A 202 2.26 -21.16 11.77
CA ARG A 202 1.84 -21.69 10.46
C ARG A 202 2.91 -21.34 9.41
N LYS A 203 3.13 -22.24 8.46
CA LYS A 203 4.09 -22.03 7.36
C LYS A 203 3.45 -21.35 6.16
N ALA A 204 2.64 -20.33 6.42
CA ALA A 204 1.88 -19.60 5.43
C ALA A 204 1.68 -18.12 5.80
N TRP A 205 1.74 -17.24 4.80
CA TRP A 205 1.47 -15.81 4.94
C TRP A 205 0.42 -15.32 3.94
N SER A 206 -0.37 -14.34 4.35
CA SER A 206 -1.19 -13.58 3.42
C SER A 206 -0.34 -12.60 2.61
N MET A 207 -0.92 -12.08 1.53
CA MET A 207 -0.32 -10.98 0.75
C MET A 207 -0.03 -9.77 1.63
N LEU A 208 -0.93 -9.45 2.56
CA LEU A 208 -0.80 -8.30 3.46
C LEU A 208 0.29 -8.51 4.51
N ASP A 209 0.42 -9.72 5.04
CA ASP A 209 1.51 -10.06 5.95
C ASP A 209 2.85 -9.81 5.25
N LEU A 210 3.00 -10.30 4.02
CA LEU A 210 4.24 -10.13 3.24
C LEU A 210 4.54 -8.67 2.91
N ILE A 211 3.54 -7.88 2.51
CA ILE A 211 3.73 -6.45 2.27
C ILE A 211 4.19 -5.76 3.56
N SER A 212 3.58 -6.10 4.70
CA SER A 212 3.92 -5.51 6.00
C SER A 212 5.34 -5.88 6.41
N ILE A 213 5.70 -7.16 6.30
CA ILE A 213 7.04 -7.68 6.60
C ILE A 213 8.09 -7.01 5.72
N LEU A 214 7.88 -6.96 4.40
CA LEU A 214 8.85 -6.40 3.47
C LEU A 214 8.98 -4.89 3.63
N ARG A 215 7.87 -4.18 3.88
CA ARG A 215 7.91 -2.74 4.16
C ARG A 215 8.72 -2.45 5.42
N GLU A 216 8.47 -3.18 6.50
CA GLU A 216 9.19 -3.01 7.76
C GLU A 216 10.67 -3.38 7.61
N TYR A 217 10.96 -4.49 6.92
CA TYR A 217 12.34 -4.86 6.57
C TYR A 217 13.05 -3.75 5.79
N TYR A 218 12.44 -3.22 4.73
CA TYR A 218 13.05 -2.12 3.97
C TYR A 218 13.19 -0.87 4.81
N LEU A 219 12.27 -0.58 5.73
CA LEU A 219 12.44 0.52 6.69
C LEU A 219 13.65 0.29 7.60
N HIS A 220 13.83 -0.92 8.13
CA HIS A 220 14.98 -1.26 8.98
C HIS A 220 16.31 -1.26 8.23
N VAL A 221 16.39 -1.85 7.05
CA VAL A 221 17.63 -1.84 6.26
C VAL A 221 17.97 -0.41 5.85
N ASN A 222 16.99 0.37 5.39
CA ASN A 222 17.20 1.78 5.12
C ASN A 222 17.59 2.56 6.39
N TYR A 223 17.04 2.23 7.55
CA TYR A 223 17.39 2.85 8.83
C TYR A 223 18.81 2.48 9.28
N LEU A 224 19.21 1.21 9.17
CA LEU A 224 20.54 0.71 9.52
C LEU A 224 21.63 1.25 8.59
N GLU A 225 21.32 1.43 7.30
CA GLU A 225 22.17 2.17 6.35
C GLU A 225 22.18 3.69 6.62
N GLN A 226 21.26 4.21 7.45
CA GLN A 226 21.10 5.62 7.83
C GLN A 226 21.58 5.94 9.26
N VAL A 227 22.13 4.99 10.03
CA VAL A 227 22.78 5.28 11.31
C VAL A 227 24.29 5.45 11.07
N PRO A 228 24.81 6.68 10.91
CA PRO A 228 26.22 6.90 11.23
C PRO A 228 26.46 6.44 12.68
N PRO A 229 27.62 5.84 12.98
CA PRO A 229 27.98 5.53 14.37
C PRO A 229 27.78 6.81 15.19
N ALA A 230 27.10 6.67 16.32
CA ALA A 230 26.69 7.78 17.19
C ALA A 230 27.82 8.81 17.29
N ILE A 231 27.63 9.96 16.65
CA ILE A 231 28.56 11.07 16.78
C ILE A 231 28.29 11.64 18.17
N GLU A 232 29.22 11.41 19.10
CA GLU A 232 29.24 12.15 20.37
C GLU A 232 29.13 13.64 20.02
N ALA A 233 28.14 14.31 20.61
CA ALA A 233 27.79 15.68 20.29
C ALA A 233 28.94 16.64 20.64
N ASP A 234 29.87 16.79 19.69
CA ASP A 234 30.88 17.83 19.66
C ASP A 234 30.37 18.98 18.79
N GLN A 235 30.52 20.21 19.26
CA GLN A 235 29.94 21.40 18.60
C GLN A 235 30.51 21.66 17.19
N SER A 236 31.59 20.98 16.81
CA SER A 236 32.16 21.01 15.45
C SER A 236 31.34 20.21 14.41
N VAL A 237 30.52 19.24 14.84
CA VAL A 237 29.73 18.38 13.96
C VAL A 237 28.49 19.12 13.41
N SER A 238 27.96 20.08 14.17
CA SER A 238 26.77 20.84 13.78
C SER A 238 27.05 21.85 12.65
N SER A 239 28.26 22.41 12.55
CA SER A 239 28.62 23.28 11.41
C SER A 239 28.83 22.46 10.15
N ASP A 240 29.40 21.27 10.29
CA ASP A 240 29.70 20.38 9.17
C ASP A 240 28.44 19.86 8.46
N ILE A 241 27.37 19.59 9.22
CA ILE A 241 26.08 19.17 8.66
C ILE A 241 25.41 20.31 7.91
N GLU A 242 25.41 21.53 8.47
CA GLU A 242 24.84 22.69 7.77
C GLU A 242 25.62 23.05 6.51
N ASP A 243 26.95 22.86 6.50
CA ASP A 243 27.75 23.02 5.29
C ASP A 243 27.37 22.01 4.20
N GLN A 244 27.09 20.74 4.56
CA GLN A 244 26.62 19.75 3.59
C GLN A 244 25.19 20.02 3.11
N LEU A 245 24.34 20.53 4.00
CA LEU A 245 22.98 20.92 3.66
C LEU A 245 23.02 22.05 2.64
N GLU A 246 23.80 23.10 2.90
CA GLU A 246 23.92 24.24 2.00
C GLU A 246 24.58 23.83 0.67
N ALA A 247 25.57 22.94 0.68
CA ALA A 247 26.15 22.39 -0.55
C ALA A 247 25.12 21.63 -1.41
N SER A 248 24.16 20.96 -0.78
CA SER A 248 23.08 20.24 -1.49
C SER A 248 22.02 21.20 -2.03
N LEU A 249 21.74 22.30 -1.32
CA LEU A 249 20.89 23.35 -1.85
C LEU A 249 21.58 24.11 -2.99
N GLU A 250 22.89 24.30 -2.93
CA GLU A 250 23.65 24.94 -4.00
C GLU A 250 23.65 24.10 -5.29
N SER A 251 23.63 22.76 -5.19
CA SER A 251 23.48 21.88 -6.37
C SER A 251 22.09 22.04 -7.02
N LEU A 252 21.03 22.28 -6.23
CA LEU A 252 19.73 22.68 -6.78
C LEU A 252 19.83 23.99 -7.59
N ARG A 253 20.46 25.02 -7.00
CA ARG A 253 20.58 26.35 -7.60
C ARG A 253 21.38 26.37 -8.89
N THR A 254 22.46 25.59 -8.93
CA THR A 254 23.43 25.61 -10.04
C THR A 254 23.11 24.62 -11.14
N ASP A 255 22.59 23.43 -10.81
CA ASP A 255 22.41 22.36 -11.79
C ASP A 255 20.96 22.13 -12.19
N ILE A 256 20.02 22.24 -11.24
CA ILE A 256 18.63 21.82 -11.42
C ILE A 256 17.77 23.01 -11.83
N PHE A 257 17.68 24.07 -11.02
CA PHE A 257 16.83 25.22 -11.29
C PHE A 257 17.07 25.88 -12.67
N PRO A 258 18.32 26.05 -13.16
CA PRO A 258 18.54 26.65 -14.47
C PRO A 258 17.98 25.81 -15.63
N ARG A 259 17.77 24.50 -15.45
CA ARG A 259 17.13 23.64 -16.45
C ARG A 259 15.61 23.77 -16.45
N TYR A 260 15.01 24.01 -15.29
CA TYR A 260 13.56 24.18 -15.14
C TYR A 260 13.11 25.58 -15.51
N LEU A 261 13.88 26.62 -15.15
CA LEU A 261 13.67 28.01 -15.57
C LEU A 261 13.74 28.14 -17.09
N ARG A 262 14.76 27.57 -17.74
CA ARG A 262 14.89 27.59 -19.22
C ARG A 262 13.75 26.92 -19.98
N LYS A 263 13.00 26.03 -19.33
CA LYS A 263 11.88 25.28 -19.92
C LYS A 263 10.51 25.86 -19.52
N ASP A 264 10.50 27.01 -18.84
CA ASP A 264 9.31 27.63 -18.25
C ASP A 264 8.50 26.65 -17.39
N LYS A 265 9.18 25.69 -16.74
CA LYS A 265 8.55 24.70 -15.86
C LYS A 265 8.40 25.20 -14.43
N LEU A 266 9.29 26.10 -14.02
CA LEU A 266 9.26 26.80 -12.74
C LEU A 266 9.52 28.27 -12.99
N THR A 267 8.92 29.13 -12.18
CA THR A 267 9.32 30.54 -12.05
C THR A 267 10.41 30.69 -11.00
N GLU A 268 11.08 31.84 -10.94
CA GLU A 268 12.05 32.13 -9.86
C GLU A 268 11.39 32.04 -8.47
N ALA A 269 10.14 32.48 -8.36
CA ALA A 269 9.37 32.36 -7.13
C ALA A 269 9.08 30.90 -6.75
N ASP A 270 8.81 30.03 -7.74
CA ASP A 270 8.67 28.59 -7.49
C ASP A 270 9.99 27.97 -7.04
N CYS A 271 11.11 28.33 -7.68
CA CYS A 271 12.43 27.86 -7.26
C CYS A 271 12.73 28.23 -5.80
N ALA A 272 12.45 29.46 -5.39
CA ALA A 272 12.63 29.90 -4.00
C ALA A 272 11.77 29.09 -3.02
N ARG A 273 10.50 28.82 -3.36
CA ARG A 273 9.60 27.98 -2.56
C ARG A 273 10.10 26.54 -2.47
N VAL A 274 10.52 25.95 -3.60
CA VAL A 274 11.07 24.60 -3.66
C VAL A 274 12.34 24.49 -2.84
N GLU A 275 13.21 25.49 -2.88
CA GLU A 275 14.44 25.53 -2.08
C GLU A 275 14.14 25.62 -0.58
N ALA A 276 13.19 26.46 -0.17
CA ALA A 276 12.77 26.58 1.21
C ALA A 276 12.19 25.25 1.74
N ALA A 277 11.35 24.58 0.94
CA ALA A 277 10.84 23.25 1.26
C ALA A 277 11.94 22.19 1.34
N ALA A 278 12.89 22.20 0.40
CA ALA A 278 14.05 21.31 0.43
C ALA A 278 14.85 21.50 1.72
N ARG A 279 15.13 22.76 2.09
CA ARG A 279 15.86 23.09 3.32
C ARG A 279 15.15 22.54 4.56
N ALA A 280 13.84 22.75 4.68
CA ALA A 280 13.05 22.22 5.79
C ALA A 280 13.14 20.69 5.84
N MET A 281 12.91 20.02 4.71
CA MET A 281 13.01 18.56 4.61
C MET A 281 14.40 18.03 4.99
N LEU A 282 15.47 18.70 4.55
CA LEU A 282 16.83 18.27 4.88
C LEU A 282 17.15 18.44 6.37
N ARG A 283 16.62 19.47 7.03
CA ARG A 283 16.74 19.63 8.49
C ARG A 283 15.97 18.55 9.24
N ASP A 284 14.74 18.27 8.82
CA ASP A 284 13.93 17.20 9.41
C ASP A 284 14.59 15.82 9.22
N ILE A 285 15.38 15.62 8.15
CA ILE A 285 16.21 14.42 7.99
C ILE A 285 17.29 14.35 9.07
N VAL A 286 17.98 15.45 9.37
CA VAL A 286 19.02 15.51 10.42
C VAL A 286 18.41 15.26 11.80
N GLU A 287 17.21 15.80 12.05
CA GLU A 287 16.49 15.67 13.32
C GLU A 287 15.69 14.36 13.43
N ASN A 288 15.70 13.52 12.38
CA ASN A 288 14.94 12.28 12.27
C ASN A 288 13.41 12.46 12.45
N GLN A 289 12.87 13.55 11.90
CA GLN A 289 11.46 13.95 11.95
C GLN A 289 10.85 14.12 10.56
N LEU A 290 11.30 13.34 9.57
CA LEU A 290 10.86 13.49 8.18
C LEU A 290 9.32 13.39 8.03
N GLY A 291 8.69 14.53 7.79
CA GLY A 291 7.26 14.67 7.46
C GLY A 291 6.89 14.23 6.04
N ASN A 292 5.60 14.37 5.71
CA ASN A 292 5.06 14.09 4.38
C ASN A 292 5.50 15.16 3.37
N LEU A 293 5.81 14.77 2.13
CA LEU A 293 6.19 15.73 1.07
C LEU A 293 5.13 16.80 0.80
N PHE A 294 3.86 16.50 1.01
CA PHE A 294 2.80 17.49 0.91
C PHE A 294 2.91 18.58 1.98
N GLU A 295 3.31 18.27 3.21
CA GLU A 295 3.41 19.24 4.30
C GLU A 295 4.45 20.32 3.97
N TYR A 296 5.63 19.91 3.46
CA TYR A 296 6.63 20.88 2.99
C TYR A 296 6.17 21.68 1.77
N TYR A 297 5.29 21.12 0.93
CA TYR A 297 4.73 21.85 -0.20
C TYR A 297 3.70 22.90 0.25
N GLU A 298 2.79 22.50 1.13
CA GLU A 298 1.72 23.32 1.70
C GLU A 298 2.28 24.51 2.48
N ASP A 299 3.33 24.30 3.27
CA ASP A 299 4.02 25.36 4.01
C ASP A 299 4.52 26.49 3.09
N GLN A 300 4.86 26.16 1.85
CA GLN A 300 5.34 27.12 0.86
C GLN A 300 4.22 27.62 -0.06
N HIS A 301 3.06 26.97 -0.06
CA HIS A 301 1.90 27.29 -0.90
C HIS A 301 0.62 27.36 -0.04
N PRO A 302 0.43 28.47 0.70
CA PRO A 302 -0.73 28.61 1.59
C PRO A 302 -2.04 28.42 0.82
N HIS A 303 -2.94 27.62 1.39
CA HIS A 303 -4.27 27.30 0.84
C HIS A 303 -4.30 26.36 -0.38
N VAL A 304 -3.17 25.72 -0.74
CA VAL A 304 -3.21 24.64 -1.72
C VAL A 304 -3.96 23.44 -1.14
N SER A 305 -4.94 22.95 -1.89
CA SER A 305 -5.54 21.66 -1.59
C SER A 305 -4.63 20.50 -2.02
N TYR A 306 -4.71 19.36 -1.33
CA TYR A 306 -3.99 18.15 -1.71
C TYR A 306 -4.27 17.72 -3.18
N ASP A 307 -5.51 17.90 -3.64
CA ASP A 307 -5.90 17.60 -5.02
C ASP A 307 -5.22 18.50 -6.06
N GLU A 308 -4.98 19.76 -5.70
CA GLU A 308 -4.29 20.73 -6.55
C GLU A 308 -2.78 20.43 -6.59
N TYR A 309 -2.18 20.11 -5.43
CA TYR A 309 -0.82 19.57 -5.36
C TYR A 309 -0.66 18.34 -6.27
N ARG A 310 -1.59 17.38 -6.19
CA ARG A 310 -1.54 16.14 -7.00
C ARG A 310 -1.60 16.41 -8.50
N ARG A 311 -2.43 17.36 -8.95
CA ARG A 311 -2.62 17.66 -10.37
C ARG A 311 -1.46 18.47 -10.95
N ASN A 312 -0.93 19.43 -10.19
CA ASN A 312 -0.07 20.47 -10.75
C ASN A 312 1.36 20.45 -10.20
N GLY A 313 1.54 20.20 -8.90
CA GLY A 313 2.83 20.36 -8.22
C GLY A 313 3.63 19.07 -8.02
N ARG A 314 2.94 17.94 -7.85
CA ARG A 314 3.51 16.69 -7.33
C ARG A 314 4.72 16.17 -8.11
N ILE A 315 4.56 15.99 -9.42
CA ILE A 315 5.57 15.30 -10.23
C ILE A 315 6.91 16.03 -10.19
N GLN A 316 6.87 17.37 -10.30
CA GLN A 316 8.08 18.19 -10.34
C GLN A 316 8.66 18.35 -8.94
N PHE A 317 7.81 18.64 -7.95
CA PHE A 317 8.22 18.83 -6.58
C PHE A 317 8.85 17.56 -5.98
N GLU A 318 8.17 16.41 -6.03
CA GLU A 318 8.69 15.15 -5.49
C GLU A 318 9.99 14.72 -6.20
N TYR A 319 10.10 14.99 -7.51
CA TYR A 319 11.31 14.71 -8.25
C TYR A 319 12.50 15.53 -7.75
N ILE A 320 12.32 16.85 -7.56
CA ILE A 320 13.37 17.74 -7.07
C ILE A 320 13.74 17.41 -5.61
N MET A 321 12.73 17.16 -4.75
CA MET A 321 12.95 16.73 -3.37
C MET A 321 13.74 15.43 -3.29
N ARG A 322 13.47 14.47 -4.18
CA ARG A 322 14.26 13.24 -4.24
C ARG A 322 15.71 13.52 -4.64
N LEU A 323 15.95 14.35 -5.66
CA LEU A 323 17.31 14.65 -6.11
C LEU A 323 18.16 15.30 -5.02
N VAL A 324 17.62 16.31 -4.33
CA VAL A 324 18.37 17.00 -3.27
C VAL A 324 18.60 16.10 -2.06
N LYS A 325 17.62 15.25 -1.73
CA LYS A 325 17.77 14.25 -0.67
C LYS A 325 18.88 13.25 -0.98
N ASP A 326 18.91 12.75 -2.22
CA ASP A 326 19.91 11.77 -2.65
C ASP A 326 21.32 12.39 -2.69
N ASP A 327 21.46 13.65 -3.14
CA ASP A 327 22.73 14.40 -3.11
C ASP A 327 23.22 14.63 -1.67
N PHE A 328 22.34 15.12 -0.79
CA PHE A 328 22.65 15.36 0.63
C PHE A 328 23.09 14.09 1.34
N ARG A 329 22.39 12.97 1.10
CA ARG A 329 22.77 11.66 1.65
C ARG A 329 24.13 11.22 1.14
N GLY A 330 24.39 11.35 -0.16
CA GLY A 330 25.70 11.01 -0.74
C GLY A 330 26.85 11.78 -0.08
N ARG A 331 26.64 13.07 0.20
CA ARG A 331 27.62 13.94 0.86
C ARG A 331 27.87 13.55 2.31
N ILE A 332 26.82 13.24 3.07
CA ILE A 332 26.95 12.78 4.46
C ILE A 332 27.66 11.43 4.51
N SER A 333 27.26 10.47 3.66
CA SER A 333 27.85 9.12 3.64
C SER A 333 29.34 9.12 3.26
N GLN A 334 29.79 10.00 2.35
CA GLN A 334 31.20 10.11 1.98
C GLN A 334 32.08 10.61 3.13
N LYS A 335 31.55 11.49 3.99
CA LYS A 335 32.29 12.06 5.12
C LYS A 335 32.36 11.12 6.33
N VAL A 336 31.35 10.29 6.55
CA VAL A 336 31.35 9.29 7.64
C VAL A 336 32.36 8.15 7.38
N LEU A 337 32.74 7.95 6.11
CA LEU A 337 33.68 6.92 5.67
C LEU A 337 35.12 7.44 5.43
N SER A 338 35.34 8.76 5.55
CA SER A 338 36.66 9.42 5.44
C SER A 338 37.18 9.81 6.82
#